data_AF-I4EWY7-F1
#
_entry.id   AF-I4EWY7-F1
#
_cell.length_a   1.000
_cell.length_b   1.000
_cell.length_c   1.000
_cell.angle_alpha   90.00
_cell.angle_beta   90.00
_cell.angle_gamma   90.00
#
_symmetry.space_group_name_H-M   'P 1'
#
loop_
_entity.id
_entity.type
_entity.pdbx_description
1 polymer ?
#
loop_
_entity_poly.entity_id
_entity_poly.type
_entity_poly.pdbx_seq_one_letter_code
_entity_poly.pdbx_strand_id
1 'polypeptide(L)'
;MTEPESGLFLVVTIKPRKDRLAEAEAQLQSMRRQTLTEPGCVFMHLVQPRDDPDNWVMLEMFRSQAAWDEHMQQPYNTEGNRILEDLLREPSDLRLMDER
;
A
#
# COMPACT_ATOMS: atom_id res chain seq x y z
N MET A 1 12.27 -24.52 -15.44
CA MET A 1 11.40 -23.47 -15.97
C MET A 1 10.76 -22.81 -14.77
N THR A 2 11.25 -21.65 -14.36
CA THR A 2 10.52 -20.79 -13.42
C THR A 2 9.25 -20.34 -14.14
N GLU A 3 8.10 -20.49 -13.50
CA GLU A 3 6.85 -19.91 -13.98
C GLU A 3 7.08 -18.43 -14.30
N PRO A 4 6.43 -17.89 -15.34
CA PRO A 4 6.47 -16.45 -15.56
C PRO A 4 5.95 -15.77 -14.30
N GLU A 5 6.75 -14.90 -13.71
CA GLU A 5 6.32 -14.03 -12.62
C GLU A 5 5.19 -13.16 -13.14
N SER A 6 3.93 -13.54 -12.85
CA SER A 6 2.76 -12.74 -13.17
C SER A 6 2.71 -11.56 -12.21
N GLY A 7 2.49 -10.37 -12.77
CA GLY A 7 2.34 -9.16 -11.99
C GLY A 7 1.20 -9.26 -10.98
N LEU A 8 1.45 -8.82 -9.75
CA LEU A 8 0.46 -8.76 -8.69
C LEU A 8 -0.03 -7.31 -8.55
N PHE A 9 -1.34 -7.10 -8.64
CA PHE A 9 -1.97 -5.78 -8.51
C PHE A 9 -2.72 -5.67 -7.19
N LEU A 10 -2.63 -4.50 -6.55
CA LEU A 10 -3.25 -4.27 -5.27
C LEU A 10 -4.07 -2.98 -5.26
N VAL A 11 -5.19 -3.06 -4.57
CA VAL A 11 -5.99 -1.90 -4.16
C VAL A 11 -6.15 -1.99 -2.65
N VAL A 12 -5.59 -1.01 -1.95
CA VAL A 12 -5.72 -0.88 -0.49
C VAL A 12 -6.61 0.32 -0.20
N THR A 13 -7.82 0.09 0.30
CA THR A 13 -8.70 1.17 0.75
C THR A 13 -8.37 1.55 2.19
N ILE A 14 -8.01 2.81 2.39
CA ILE A 14 -7.47 3.35 3.64
C ILE A 14 -8.45 4.39 4.19
N LYS A 15 -8.76 4.29 5.48
CA LYS A 15 -9.79 5.08 6.14
C LYS A 15 -9.18 5.90 7.29
N PRO A 16 -8.46 6.99 6.98
CA PRO A 16 -7.65 7.71 7.97
C PRO A 16 -8.52 8.42 9.01
N ARG A 17 -8.05 8.55 10.23
CA ARG A 17 -8.72 9.36 11.26
C ARG A 17 -8.85 10.81 10.80
N LYS A 18 -10.07 11.37 10.87
CA LYS A 18 -10.36 12.72 10.39
C LYS A 18 -9.63 13.81 11.19
N ASP A 19 -9.30 13.52 12.45
CA ASP A 19 -8.54 14.40 13.35
C ASP A 19 -7.02 14.27 13.19
N ARG A 20 -6.52 13.33 12.39
CA ARG A 20 -5.09 13.00 12.23
C ARG A 20 -4.66 12.81 10.77
N LEU A 21 -5.36 13.44 9.82
CA LEU A 21 -5.13 13.26 8.37
C LEU A 21 -3.68 13.53 7.96
N ALA A 22 -3.09 14.64 8.42
CA ALA A 22 -1.72 15.00 8.04
C ALA A 22 -0.68 13.95 8.50
N GLU A 23 -0.89 13.34 9.66
CA GLU A 23 -0.01 12.29 10.19
C GLU A 23 -0.18 10.98 9.41
N ALA A 24 -1.43 10.60 9.10
CA ALA A 24 -1.72 9.43 8.28
C ALA A 24 -1.10 9.57 6.87
N GLU A 25 -1.26 10.73 6.24
CA GLU A 25 -0.67 11.00 4.92
C GLU A 25 0.86 10.99 4.99
N ALA A 26 1.47 11.63 5.99
CA ALA A 26 2.92 11.64 6.15
C ALA A 26 3.49 10.22 6.31
N GLN A 27 2.81 9.37 7.10
CA GLN A 27 3.19 7.99 7.31
C GLN A 27 3.11 7.17 6.01
N LEU A 28 1.98 7.23 5.30
CA LEU A 28 1.77 6.54 4.02
C LEU A 28 2.78 6.99 2.95
N GLN A 29 3.05 8.31 2.88
CA GLN A 29 4.03 8.84 1.94
C GLN A 29 5.46 8.40 2.31
N SER A 30 5.76 8.20 3.59
CA SER A 30 7.06 7.65 4.03
C SER A 30 7.25 6.21 3.58
N MET A 31 6.27 5.35 3.85
CA MET A 31 6.27 3.96 3.39
C MET A 31 6.41 3.91 1.87
N ARG A 32 5.59 4.69 1.15
CA ARG A 32 5.60 4.77 -0.31
C ARG A 32 6.96 5.17 -0.88
N ARG A 33 7.63 6.18 -0.31
CA ARG A 33 8.97 6.59 -0.78
C ARG A 33 9.99 5.46 -0.68
N GLN A 34 9.91 4.64 0.35
CA GLN A 34 10.82 3.50 0.53
C GLN A 34 10.45 2.36 -0.41
N THR A 35 9.16 2.05 -0.56
CA THR A 35 8.69 1.00 -1.47
C THR A 35 9.03 1.25 -2.92
N LEU A 36 9.01 2.51 -3.37
CA LEU A 36 9.43 2.86 -4.73
C LEU A 36 10.93 2.61 -5.00
N THR A 37 11.74 2.33 -3.97
CA THR A 37 13.14 1.92 -4.15
C THR A 37 13.31 0.41 -4.29
N GLU A 38 12.26 -0.37 -4.02
CA GLU A 38 12.28 -1.82 -4.13
C GLU A 38 12.31 -2.26 -5.60
N PRO A 39 13.25 -3.13 -6.03
CA PRO A 39 13.29 -3.62 -7.41
C PRO A 39 12.00 -4.31 -7.87
N GLY A 40 11.26 -4.89 -6.92
CA GLY A 40 10.00 -5.58 -7.14
C GLY A 40 8.78 -4.67 -7.28
N CYS A 41 8.84 -3.43 -6.81
CA CYS A 41 7.75 -2.46 -6.94
C CYS A 41 7.77 -1.83 -8.35
N VAL A 42 6.68 -1.97 -9.10
CA VAL A 42 6.53 -1.35 -10.43
C VAL A 42 5.87 0.02 -10.30
N PHE A 43 4.79 0.12 -9.53
CA PHE A 43 4.24 1.41 -9.12
C PHE A 43 3.57 1.32 -7.76
N MET A 44 3.47 2.48 -7.12
CA MET A 44 2.69 2.70 -5.91
C MET A 44 2.17 4.14 -5.92
N HIS A 45 0.86 4.32 -5.77
CA HIS A 45 0.21 5.63 -5.79
C HIS A 45 -0.81 5.74 -4.67
N LEU A 46 -0.61 6.73 -3.79
CA LEU A 46 -1.64 7.18 -2.86
C LEU A 46 -2.57 8.14 -3.60
N VAL A 47 -3.83 7.77 -3.73
CA VAL A 47 -4.85 8.55 -4.45
C VAL A 47 -6.10 8.73 -3.58
N GLN A 48 -6.90 9.74 -3.92
CA GLN A 48 -8.19 10.01 -3.27
C GLN A 48 -9.32 9.80 -4.29
N PRO A 49 -10.30 8.94 -4.01
CA PRO A 49 -11.51 8.80 -4.84
C PRO A 49 -12.28 10.12 -4.94
N ARG A 50 -12.89 10.38 -6.10
CA ARG A 50 -13.67 11.62 -6.32
C ARG A 50 -15.04 11.58 -5.67
N ASP A 51 -15.62 10.39 -5.59
CA ASP A 51 -16.92 10.08 -5.00
C ASP A 51 -16.85 9.73 -3.52
N ASP A 52 -15.64 9.53 -2.97
CA ASP A 52 -15.39 9.22 -1.57
C ASP A 52 -14.14 9.94 -1.05
N PRO A 53 -14.21 11.26 -0.81
CA PRO A 53 -13.07 12.07 -0.41
C PRO A 53 -12.63 11.84 1.05
N ASP A 54 -13.41 11.12 1.86
CA ASP A 54 -13.07 10.80 3.25
C ASP A 54 -12.10 9.60 3.39
N ASN A 55 -11.84 8.92 2.26
CA ASN A 55 -11.00 7.74 2.16
C ASN A 55 -9.89 7.94 1.12
N TRP A 56 -8.84 7.15 1.25
CA TRP A 56 -7.75 7.09 0.30
C TRP A 56 -7.59 5.67 -0.24
N VAL A 57 -6.87 5.56 -1.34
CA VAL A 57 -6.53 4.27 -1.95
C VAL A 57 -5.04 4.25 -2.22
N MET A 58 -4.35 3.19 -1.78
CA MET A 58 -3.05 2.84 -2.35
C MET A 58 -3.27 1.91 -3.54
N LEU A 59 -2.88 2.36 -4.72
CA LEU A 59 -2.84 1.57 -5.95
C LEU A 59 -1.41 1.08 -6.14
N GLU A 60 -1.23 -0.23 -6.24
CA GLU A 60 0.11 -0.83 -6.26
C GLU A 60 0.20 -1.91 -7.33
N MET A 61 1.42 -2.13 -7.82
CA MET A 61 1.75 -3.29 -8.61
C MET A 61 3.17 -3.75 -8.28
N PHE A 62 3.30 -5.03 -7.99
CA PHE A 62 4.58 -5.73 -7.80
C PHE A 62 4.81 -6.70 -8.93
N ARG A 63 6.08 -6.94 -9.25
CA ARG A 63 6.49 -7.87 -10.32
C ARG A 63 6.01 -9.29 -10.09
N SER A 64 5.81 -9.69 -8.83
CA SER A 64 5.34 -11.01 -8.44
C SER A 64 4.79 -11.03 -7.02
N GLN A 65 4.14 -12.13 -6.66
CA GLN A 65 3.79 -12.44 -5.28
C GLN A 65 5.03 -12.44 -4.36
N ALA A 66 6.15 -13.00 -4.81
CA ALA A 66 7.38 -13.05 -4.01
C ALA A 66 7.94 -11.65 -3.73
N ALA A 67 7.90 -10.75 -4.71
CA ALA A 67 8.27 -9.34 -4.52
C ALA A 67 7.37 -8.64 -3.48
N TRP A 68 6.07 -8.94 -3.49
CA TRP A 68 5.16 -8.41 -2.47
C TRP A 68 5.38 -9.04 -1.09
N ASP A 69 5.67 -10.33 -1.01
CA ASP A 69 6.01 -11.00 0.26
C ASP A 69 7.28 -10.40 0.89
N GLU A 70 8.29 -10.09 0.06
CA GLU A 70 9.50 -9.38 0.49
C GLU A 70 9.19 -7.95 0.96
N HIS A 71 8.34 -7.22 0.23
CA HIS A 71 7.84 -5.90 0.62
C HIS A 71 7.19 -5.94 2.01
N MET A 72 6.32 -6.94 2.24
CA MET A 72 5.57 -7.06 3.48
C MET A 72 6.46 -7.25 4.71
N GLN A 73 7.67 -7.80 4.52
CA GLN A 73 8.66 -8.03 5.57
C GLN A 73 9.57 -6.82 5.83
N GLN A 74 9.53 -5.78 5.00
CA GLN A 74 10.44 -4.64 5.15
C GLN A 74 10.21 -3.90 6.48
N PRO A 75 11.28 -3.41 7.15
CA PRO A 75 11.15 -2.72 8.43
C PRO A 75 10.23 -1.49 8.38
N TYR A 76 10.29 -0.72 7.28
CA TYR A 76 9.42 0.44 7.12
C TYR A 76 7.96 0.09 6.84
N ASN A 77 7.70 -1.10 6.30
CA ASN A 77 6.34 -1.57 6.12
C ASN A 77 5.77 -2.12 7.44
N THR A 78 6.52 -2.97 8.13
CA THR A 78 6.10 -3.54 9.42
C THR A 78 5.91 -2.47 10.51
N GLU A 79 6.89 -1.60 10.72
CA GLU A 79 6.76 -0.48 11.67
C GLU A 79 5.74 0.55 11.19
N GLY A 80 5.70 0.80 9.88
CA GLY A 80 4.78 1.76 9.31
C GLY A 80 3.32 1.36 9.46
N ASN A 81 3.01 0.06 9.28
CA ASN A 81 1.68 -0.49 9.53
C ASN A 81 1.29 -0.38 11.01
N ARG A 82 2.22 -0.66 11.93
CA ARG A 82 1.98 -0.50 13.38
C ARG A 82 1.64 0.94 13.75
N ILE A 83 2.33 1.93 13.18
CA ILE A 83 2.01 3.35 13.38
C ILE A 83 0.67 3.70 12.74
N LEU A 84 0.43 3.19 11.52
CA LEU A 84 -0.78 3.49 10.77
C LEU A 84 -2.03 2.97 11.47
N GLU A 85 -2.00 1.82 12.16
CA GLU A 85 -3.12 1.26 12.92
C GLU A 85 -3.80 2.29 13.84
N ASP A 86 -3.02 3.10 14.58
CA ASP A 86 -3.53 4.14 15.47
C ASP A 86 -4.09 5.37 14.74
N LEU A 87 -3.76 5.51 13.45
CA LEU A 87 -4.15 6.61 12.57
C LEU A 87 -5.35 6.26 11.69
N LEU A 88 -5.91 5.05 11.77
CA LEU A 88 -7.09 4.63 11.01
C LEU A 88 -8.36 4.63 11.86
N ARG A 89 -9.51 4.87 11.22
CA ARG A 89 -10.84 4.74 11.84
C ARG A 89 -11.25 3.27 11.98
N GLU A 90 -10.78 2.45 11.05
CA GLU A 90 -10.96 1.01 10.98
C GLU A 90 -9.85 0.41 10.10
N PRO A 91 -9.59 -0.91 10.17
CA PRO A 91 -8.55 -1.56 9.37
C PRO A 91 -8.73 -1.31 7.86
N SER A 92 -7.61 -1.18 7.15
CA SER A 92 -7.61 -1.06 5.69
C SER A 92 -8.16 -2.32 5.02
N ASP A 93 -8.85 -2.16 3.89
CA ASP A 93 -9.32 -3.27 3.06
C ASP A 93 -8.31 -3.52 1.93
N LEU A 94 -7.75 -4.73 1.88
CA LEU A 94 -6.75 -5.14 0.91
C LEU A 94 -7.36 -6.09 -0.12
N ARG A 95 -7.23 -5.74 -1.40
CA ARG A 95 -7.59 -6.61 -2.52
C ARG A 95 -6.38 -6.90 -3.39
N LEU A 96 -6.06 -8.18 -3.52
CA LEU A 96 -5.07 -8.73 -4.45
C LEU A 96 -5.75 -9.12 -5.77
N MET A 97 -5.11 -8.85 -6.90
CA MET A 97 -5.64 -9.09 -8.23
C MET A 97 -4.54 -9.57 -9.18
N ASP A 98 -4.91 -10.52 -10.04
CA ASP A 98 -4.07 -11.00 -11.13
C ASP A 98 -4.44 -10.31 -12.46
N GLU A 99 -3.49 -10.26 -13.39
CA GLU A 99 -3.74 -9.89 -14.78
C GLU A 99 -4.57 -10.97 -15.51
N ARG A 100 -5.38 -10.58 -16.52
CA ARG A 100 -6.31 -11.46 -17.24
C ARG A 100 -6.04 -11.53 -18.73
#